data_AF-A0A6I5HZF9-F1
#
_entry.id   AF-A0A6I5HZF9-F1
#
_cell.length_a   1.000
_cell.length_b   1.000
_cell.length_c   1.000
_cell.angle_alpha   90.00
_cell.angle_beta   90.00
_cell.angle_gamma   90.00
#
_symmetry.space_group_name_H-M   'P 1'
#
loop_
_entity.id
_entity.type
_entity.pdbx_description
1 polymer ?
#
loop_
_entity_poly.entity_id
_entity_poly.type
_entity_poly.pdbx_seq_one_letter_code
_entity_poly.pdbx_strand_id
1 'polypeptide(L)'
;MLEQPADENEPTADRAVPCRVVVCRDCCCGTVKVDADHAAQTARLREIAPVRISECLDVCDQANVVVVQPSAAGRAAGARPVWLGLVNDPAATEDIVEWVRAGGPGVAARPEILDLYVIAAPRRVGTAAS
;
A
#
# COMPACT_ATOMS: atom_id res chain seq x y z
N MET A 1 -35.10 32.13 -31.30
CA MET A 1 -35.29 30.69 -31.60
C MET A 1 -33.93 30.19 -32.03
N LEU A 2 -33.08 29.88 -31.03
CA LEU A 2 -32.69 28.51 -30.61
C LEU A 2 -31.33 28.20 -31.27
N GLU A 3 -30.21 27.84 -30.63
CA GLU A 3 -29.86 27.43 -29.27
C GLU A 3 -28.35 27.74 -29.08
N GLN A 4 -27.93 28.05 -27.85
CA GLN A 4 -26.51 28.11 -27.49
C GLN A 4 -25.96 26.66 -27.44
N PRO A 5 -24.77 26.34 -27.96
CA PRO A 5 -24.15 25.06 -27.64
C PRO A 5 -23.85 25.07 -26.14
N ALA A 6 -24.46 24.10 -25.45
CA ALA A 6 -24.23 23.84 -24.05
C ALA A 6 -22.75 23.55 -23.82
N ASP A 7 -22.27 24.10 -22.70
CA ASP A 7 -21.06 23.77 -21.97
C ASP A 7 -20.86 22.24 -21.91
N GLU A 8 -20.04 21.69 -22.79
CA GLU A 8 -19.53 20.33 -22.67
C GLU A 8 -18.33 20.35 -21.71
N ASN A 9 -18.57 20.84 -20.49
CA ASN A 9 -17.70 20.54 -19.36
C ASN A 9 -18.20 19.24 -18.73
N GLU A 10 -18.07 18.17 -19.51
CA GLU A 10 -18.25 16.81 -19.04
C GLU A 10 -17.23 16.62 -17.91
N PRO A 11 -17.66 16.36 -16.65
CA PRO A 11 -16.72 16.19 -15.56
C PRO A 11 -15.90 14.96 -15.86
N THR A 12 -14.69 15.18 -16.38
CA THR A 12 -13.66 14.16 -16.46
C THR A 12 -13.63 13.51 -15.09
N ALA A 13 -13.72 12.18 -15.03
CA ALA A 13 -13.45 11.39 -13.84
C ALA A 13 -11.97 11.54 -13.45
N ASP A 14 -11.60 12.76 -13.10
CA ASP A 14 -10.26 13.30 -13.12
C ASP A 14 -9.54 12.81 -11.87
N ARG A 15 -8.73 11.78 -12.10
CA ARG A 15 -7.59 11.37 -11.29
C ARG A 15 -7.91 11.12 -9.81
N ALA A 16 -8.90 10.26 -9.56
CA ALA A 16 -9.07 9.69 -8.23
C ALA A 16 -7.73 9.10 -7.74
N VAL A 17 -7.29 9.51 -6.56
CA VAL A 17 -5.97 9.12 -6.02
C VAL A 17 -5.91 7.59 -5.91
N PRO A 18 -4.97 6.91 -6.58
CA PRO A 18 -4.87 5.46 -6.52
C PRO A 18 -4.35 5.01 -5.15
N CYS A 19 -4.38 3.69 -4.90
CA CYS A 19 -3.62 3.10 -3.81
C CYS A 19 -2.13 3.47 -3.92
N ARG A 20 -1.45 3.54 -2.78
CA ARG A 20 0.00 3.73 -2.71
C ARG A 20 0.60 2.66 -1.82
N VAL A 21 1.80 2.20 -2.14
CA VAL A 21 2.48 1.17 -1.36
C VAL A 21 3.73 1.78 -0.72
N VAL A 22 3.92 1.55 0.57
CA VAL A 22 5.18 1.89 1.27
C VAL A 22 5.86 0.59 1.65
N VAL A 23 7.17 0.50 1.43
CA VAL A 23 7.91 -0.72 1.71
C VAL A 23 9.17 -0.45 2.54
N CYS A 24 9.36 -1.21 3.61
CA CYS A 24 10.55 -1.16 4.47
C CYS A 24 11.74 -1.85 3.78
N ARG A 25 12.93 -1.22 3.80
CA ARG A 25 14.12 -1.74 3.11
C ARG A 25 15.44 -1.66 3.90
N ASP A 26 15.44 -1.15 5.11
CA ASP A 26 16.65 -1.04 5.95
C ASP A 26 16.49 -1.76 7.31
N CYS A 27 17.43 -1.56 8.25
CA CYS A 27 17.68 -2.13 9.60
C CYS A 27 17.74 -3.66 9.70
N CYS A 28 16.77 -4.30 9.08
CA CYS A 28 16.32 -5.64 9.33
C CYS A 28 16.10 -6.34 7.99
N CYS A 29 15.58 -5.61 7.00
CA CYS A 29 15.45 -6.05 5.61
C CYS A 29 16.77 -5.88 4.82
N GLY A 30 17.66 -4.98 5.25
CA GLY A 30 18.99 -4.76 4.66
C GLY A 30 20.09 -5.70 5.19
N THR A 31 19.73 -6.71 5.98
CA THR A 31 20.68 -7.65 6.59
C THR A 31 20.40 -9.07 6.12
N VAL A 32 21.37 -9.99 6.24
CA VAL A 32 21.26 -11.42 5.86
C VAL A 32 20.15 -12.20 6.58
N LYS A 33 19.40 -11.56 7.48
CA LYS A 33 18.32 -12.18 8.26
C LYS A 33 17.04 -12.42 7.47
N VAL A 34 16.87 -11.76 6.32
CA VAL A 34 15.70 -11.91 5.45
C VAL A 34 16.17 -12.38 4.09
N ASP A 35 15.91 -13.66 3.79
CA ASP A 35 16.18 -14.25 2.49
C ASP A 35 14.98 -14.00 1.56
N ALA A 36 14.96 -12.81 0.94
CA ALA A 36 13.94 -12.41 -0.01
C ALA A 36 14.55 -11.54 -1.13
N ASP A 37 14.05 -11.70 -2.35
CA ASP A 37 14.41 -10.81 -3.46
C ASP A 37 13.64 -9.49 -3.37
N HIS A 38 14.16 -8.59 -2.54
CA HIS A 38 13.57 -7.27 -2.32
C HIS A 38 13.53 -6.41 -3.60
N ALA A 39 14.47 -6.61 -4.53
CA ALA A 39 14.52 -5.87 -5.78
C ALA A 39 13.37 -6.29 -6.69
N ALA A 40 13.18 -7.60 -6.88
CA ALA A 40 12.08 -8.16 -7.66
C ALA A 40 10.71 -7.76 -7.06
N GLN A 41 10.53 -7.91 -5.75
CA GLN A 41 9.29 -7.51 -5.07
C GLN A 41 8.97 -6.03 -5.32
N THR A 42 9.97 -5.15 -5.19
CA THR A 42 9.77 -3.71 -5.38
C THR A 42 9.45 -3.37 -6.83
N ALA A 43 10.15 -3.98 -7.79
CA ALA A 43 9.88 -3.79 -9.21
C ALA A 43 8.45 -4.20 -9.53
N ARG A 44 8.04 -5.37 -9.04
CA ARG A 44 6.69 -5.89 -9.24
C ARG A 44 5.59 -5.00 -8.67
N LEU A 45 5.75 -4.50 -7.44
CA LEU A 45 4.79 -3.56 -6.83
C LEU A 45 4.71 -2.24 -7.61
N ARG A 46 5.81 -1.76 -8.20
CA ARG A 46 5.83 -0.52 -9.00
C ARG A 46 5.06 -0.62 -10.30
N GLU A 47 4.85 -1.82 -10.83
CA GLU A 47 4.03 -2.02 -12.03
C GLU A 47 2.56 -1.69 -11.78
N ILE A 48 2.09 -1.71 -10.53
CA ILE A 48 0.66 -1.61 -10.20
C ILE A 48 0.30 -0.37 -9.38
N ALA A 49 1.24 0.23 -8.67
CA ALA A 49 0.98 1.42 -7.86
C ALA A 49 2.25 2.25 -7.60
N PRO A 50 2.12 3.54 -7.26
CA PRO A 50 3.24 4.31 -6.72
C PRO A 50 3.81 3.66 -5.45
N VAL A 51 5.11 3.34 -5.47
CA VAL A 51 5.84 2.75 -4.35
C VAL A 51 6.79 3.77 -3.73
N ARG A 52 6.68 3.96 -2.41
CA ARG A 52 7.68 4.68 -1.60
C ARG A 52 8.54 3.66 -0.84
N ILE A 53 9.84 3.80 -0.90
CA ILE A 53 10.75 3.07 -0.01
C ILE A 53 10.91 3.85 1.29
N SER A 54 10.79 3.14 2.41
CA SER A 54 11.13 3.64 3.74
C SER A 54 12.36 2.90 4.24
N GLU A 55 13.27 3.60 4.89
CA GLU A 55 14.41 2.98 5.58
C GLU A 55 13.88 2.09 6.72
N CYS A 56 13.13 2.67 7.65
CA CYS A 56 12.47 1.93 8.74
C CYS A 56 10.97 2.25 8.80
N LEU A 57 10.20 1.34 9.40
CA LEU A 57 8.78 1.49 9.74
C LEU A 57 8.50 1.17 11.22
N ASP A 58 9.54 1.14 12.07
CA ASP A 58 9.50 0.96 13.53
C ASP A 58 8.86 -0.35 14.04
N VAL A 59 8.77 -1.36 13.17
CA VAL A 59 8.26 -2.71 13.46
C VAL A 59 9.26 -3.78 12.99
N CYS A 60 10.51 -3.62 13.41
CA CYS A 60 11.65 -4.43 13.00
C CYS A 60 11.43 -5.94 13.11
N ASP A 61 10.77 -6.38 14.18
CA ASP A 61 10.48 -7.80 14.45
C ASP A 61 9.51 -8.43 13.44
N GLN A 62 8.80 -7.61 12.68
CA GLN A 62 7.90 -8.07 11.64
C GLN A 62 8.59 -8.30 10.30
N ALA A 63 9.78 -7.73 10.07
CA ALA A 63 10.54 -7.81 8.81
C ALA A 63 9.74 -7.50 7.52
N ASN A 64 10.44 -7.09 6.46
CA ASN A 64 9.88 -6.80 5.12
C ASN A 64 8.45 -6.23 5.11
N VAL A 65 8.24 -5.13 5.85
CA VAL A 65 6.90 -4.57 6.04
C VAL A 65 6.44 -3.83 4.79
N VAL A 66 5.23 -4.16 4.34
CA VAL A 66 4.52 -3.51 3.24
C VAL A 66 3.27 -2.82 3.80
N VAL A 67 3.08 -1.55 3.48
CA VAL A 67 1.90 -0.77 3.87
C VAL A 67 1.13 -0.39 2.63
N VAL A 68 -0.12 -0.85 2.54
CA VAL A 68 -1.05 -0.47 1.47
C VAL A 68 -1.90 0.70 1.95
N GLN A 69 -1.67 1.87 1.38
CA GLN A 69 -2.52 3.05 1.60
C GLN A 69 -3.76 2.98 0.70
N PRO A 70 -4.95 3.26 1.24
CA PRO A 70 -6.19 3.24 0.44
C PRO A 70 -6.16 4.26 -0.70
N SER A 71 -6.95 4.01 -1.73
CA SER A 71 -7.31 4.98 -2.77
C SER A 71 -8.23 6.09 -2.24
N ALA A 72 -8.58 7.08 -3.06
CA ALA A 72 -9.60 8.07 -2.71
C ALA A 72 -10.95 7.40 -2.39
N ALA A 73 -11.38 6.43 -3.20
CA ALA A 73 -12.60 5.66 -2.97
C ALA A 73 -12.52 4.86 -1.65
N GLY A 74 -11.41 4.18 -1.39
CA GLY A 74 -11.20 3.47 -0.13
C GLY A 74 -11.28 4.39 1.08
N ARG A 75 -10.66 5.58 1.02
CA ARG A 75 -10.76 6.59 2.09
C ARG A 75 -12.20 7.08 2.29
N ALA A 76 -12.94 7.32 1.22
CA ALA A 76 -14.35 7.71 1.30
C ALA A 76 -15.22 6.63 1.96
N ALA A 77 -14.87 5.35 1.75
CA ALA A 77 -15.47 4.21 2.45
C ALA A 77 -14.94 4.01 3.90
N GLY A 78 -14.12 4.93 4.42
CA GLY A 78 -13.59 4.87 5.79
C GLY A 78 -12.35 4.00 5.97
N ALA A 79 -11.74 3.51 4.89
CA ALA A 79 -10.57 2.64 4.98
C ALA A 79 -9.35 3.36 5.61
N ARG A 80 -8.56 2.56 6.32
CA ARG A 80 -7.26 2.95 6.88
C ARG A 80 -6.14 2.18 6.17
N PRO A 81 -4.88 2.67 6.25
CA PRO A 81 -3.74 1.90 5.75
C PRO A 81 -3.69 0.51 6.39
N VAL A 82 -3.42 -0.51 5.58
CA VAL A 82 -3.21 -1.88 6.05
C VAL A 82 -1.72 -2.16 6.08
N TRP A 83 -1.26 -2.70 7.20
CA TRP A 83 0.14 -3.01 7.45
C TRP A 83 0.33 -4.52 7.39
N LEU A 84 1.29 -4.96 6.57
CA LEU A 84 1.59 -6.36 6.32
C LEU A 84 3.06 -6.60 6.67
N GLY A 85 3.32 -7.46 7.65
CA GLY A 85 4.66 -7.91 8.04
C GLY A 85 5.04 -9.22 7.36
N LEU A 86 6.30 -9.62 7.43
CA LEU A 86 6.81 -10.93 6.99
C LEU A 86 6.50 -11.26 5.52
N VAL A 87 6.41 -10.25 4.64
CA VAL A 87 6.07 -10.42 3.22
C VAL A 87 7.29 -10.93 2.42
N ASN A 88 7.91 -12.01 2.88
CA ASN A 88 9.16 -12.54 2.33
C ASN A 88 8.94 -13.47 1.13
N ASP A 89 7.73 -14.03 1.02
CA ASP A 89 7.34 -14.93 -0.06
C ASP A 89 6.85 -14.13 -1.29
N PRO A 90 7.33 -14.44 -2.51
CA PRO A 90 6.78 -13.89 -3.75
C PRO A 90 5.26 -14.06 -3.89
N ALA A 91 4.67 -15.16 -3.40
CA ALA A 91 3.23 -15.40 -3.45
C ALA A 91 2.44 -14.32 -2.68
N ALA A 92 2.90 -13.97 -1.47
CA ALA A 92 2.30 -12.90 -0.68
C ALA A 92 2.39 -11.53 -1.39
N THR A 93 3.44 -11.32 -2.19
CA THR A 93 3.57 -10.12 -3.03
C THR A 93 2.51 -10.10 -4.13
N GLU A 94 2.27 -11.23 -4.79
CA GLU A 94 1.24 -11.33 -5.82
C GLU A 94 -0.17 -11.16 -5.23
N ASP A 95 -0.46 -11.71 -4.06
CA ASP A 95 -1.73 -11.48 -3.36
C ASP A 95 -1.97 -9.98 -3.08
N ILE A 96 -0.92 -9.24 -2.69
CA ILE A 96 -0.99 -7.78 -2.53
C ILE A 96 -1.24 -7.10 -3.87
N VAL A 97 -0.55 -7.52 -4.93
CA VAL A 97 -0.70 -6.97 -6.28
C VAL A 97 -2.13 -7.13 -6.78
N GLU A 98 -2.70 -8.33 -6.67
CA GLU A 98 -4.07 -8.61 -7.08
C GLU A 98 -5.08 -7.80 -6.26
N TRP A 99 -4.88 -7.72 -4.95
CA TRP A 99 -5.76 -6.92 -4.10
C TRP A 99 -5.69 -5.42 -4.42
N VAL A 100 -4.50 -4.87 -4.67
CA VAL A 100 -4.34 -3.46 -5.06
C VAL A 100 -4.97 -3.19 -6.43
N ARG A 101 -4.83 -4.11 -7.40
CA ARG A 101 -5.51 -4.03 -8.70
C ARG A 101 -7.04 -4.05 -8.57
N ALA A 102 -7.57 -4.82 -7.64
CA ALA A 102 -9.00 -4.85 -7.34
C ALA A 102 -9.52 -3.57 -6.63
N GLY A 103 -8.62 -2.67 -6.21
CA GLY A 103 -8.95 -1.39 -5.58
C GLY A 103 -8.44 -1.25 -4.15
N GLY A 104 -7.90 -2.31 -3.56
CA GLY A 104 -7.24 -2.31 -2.26
C GLY A 104 -8.18 -2.01 -1.07
N PRO A 105 -7.63 -1.49 0.04
CA PRO A 105 -8.36 -1.34 1.30
C PRO A 105 -9.67 -0.54 1.17
N GLY A 106 -10.76 -1.16 1.62
CA GLY A 106 -12.12 -0.58 1.63
C GLY A 106 -12.83 -0.51 0.29
N VAL A 107 -12.19 -0.92 -0.81
CA VAL A 107 -12.82 -1.07 -2.13
C VAL A 107 -12.97 -2.55 -2.48
N ALA A 108 -11.90 -3.31 -2.32
CA ALA A 108 -11.89 -4.76 -2.47
C ALA A 108 -11.74 -5.45 -1.12
N ALA A 109 -12.45 -6.56 -0.95
CA ALA A 109 -12.22 -7.46 0.17
C ALA A 109 -10.75 -7.89 0.17
N ARG A 110 -10.12 -7.84 1.34
CA ARG A 110 -8.76 -8.34 1.49
C ARG A 110 -8.79 -9.88 1.37
N PRO A 111 -7.92 -10.49 0.55
CA PRO A 111 -7.75 -11.93 0.53
C PRO A 111 -7.48 -12.48 1.94
N GLU A 112 -8.13 -13.57 2.33
CA GLU A 112 -7.99 -14.17 3.67
C GLU A 112 -6.54 -14.56 3.98
N ILE A 113 -5.78 -15.00 2.97
CA ILE A 113 -4.35 -15.31 3.13
C ILE A 113 -3.54 -14.11 3.63
N LEU A 114 -3.92 -12.90 3.23
CA LEU A 114 -3.25 -11.68 3.69
C LEU A 114 -3.51 -11.39 5.17
N ASP A 115 -4.55 -11.97 5.78
CA ASP A 115 -4.81 -11.82 7.22
C ASP A 115 -3.68 -12.38 8.08
N LEU A 116 -2.96 -13.39 7.58
CA LEU A 116 -1.77 -13.96 8.25
C LEU A 116 -0.62 -12.96 8.38
N TYR A 117 -0.59 -11.96 7.50
CA TYR A 117 0.48 -10.96 7.44
C TYR A 117 0.08 -9.67 8.16
N VAL A 118 -1.18 -9.51 8.58
CA VAL A 118 -1.68 -8.25 9.14
C VAL A 118 -1.05 -7.98 10.50
N ILE A 119 -0.46 -6.80 10.61
CA ILE A 119 0.11 -6.30 11.85
C ILE A 119 -0.55 -4.98 12.25
N ALA A 120 -0.46 -4.63 13.53
CA ALA A 120 -0.84 -3.31 13.98
C ALA A 120 0.17 -2.27 13.49
N ALA A 121 -0.30 -1.10 13.10
CA ALA A 121 0.58 0.05 12.91
C ALA A 121 1.34 0.35 14.21
N PRO A 122 2.63 0.74 14.15
CA PRO A 122 3.36 1.14 15.35
C PRO A 122 2.62 2.30 16.03
N ARG A 123 2.51 2.22 17.35
CA ARG A 123 1.97 3.34 18.13
C ARG A 123 2.97 4.49 18.01
N ARG A 124 2.51 5.66 17.59
CA ARG A 124 3.32 6.88 17.74
C ARG A 124 3.55 7.12 19.24
N VAL A 125 4.72 6.77 19.73
CA VAL A 125 5.21 7.30 21.00
C VAL A 125 5.52 8.76 20.71
N GLY A 126 4.70 9.68 21.24
CA GLY A 126 4.93 11.11 21.05
C GLY A 126 6.35 11.45 21.48
N THR A 127 7.09 12.16 20.64
CA THR A 127 8.44 12.63 20.96
C THR A 127 8.37 13.40 22.28
N ALA A 128 8.88 12.83 23.36
CA ALA A 128 9.33 13.65 24.48
C ALA A 128 10.55 14.40 23.96
N ALA A 129 10.36 15.70 23.70
CA ALA A 129 11.44 16.59 23.33
C ALA A 129 12.57 16.49 24.38
N SER A 130 13.78 16.25 23.91
CA SER A 130 15.01 16.49 24.69
C SER A 130 15.48 17.91 24.46
#